data_AF-A0A9D6WVH7-F1
#
_entry.id   AF-A0A9D6WVH7-F1
#
_cell.length_a   1.000
_cell.length_b   1.000
_cell.length_c   1.000
_cell.angle_alpha   90.00
_cell.angle_beta   90.00
_cell.angle_gamma   90.00
#
_symmetry.space_group_name_H-M   'P 1'
#
loop_
_entity.id
_entity.type
_entity.pdbx_description
1 polymer ?
#
loop_
_entity_poly.entity_id
_entity_poly.type
_entity_poly.pdbx_seq_one_letter_code
_entity_poly.pdbx_strand_id
1 'polypeptide(L)'
;MAPAKPVAGAACNGCGLCCAVAPCPLGMLLSRRLRGACAALSWSGAHGRYLCGAIAEPAAWLPWLPARWARALASRWVAAGTACDAELEAVQEDGLHAG
;
A
#
# COMPACT_ATOMS: atom_id res chain seq x y z
N MET A 1 -0.52 11.76 -10.31
CA MET A 1 -1.57 11.63 -9.27
C MET A 1 -1.80 10.15 -9.00
N ALA A 2 -2.06 9.77 -7.76
CA ALA A 2 -2.40 8.39 -7.39
C ALA A 2 -3.77 7.99 -7.97
N PRO A 3 -4.02 6.70 -8.26
CA PRO A 3 -5.32 6.28 -8.74
C PRO A 3 -6.35 6.42 -7.62
N ALA A 4 -7.59 6.73 -7.98
CA ALA A 4 -8.70 6.71 -7.04
C ALA A 4 -8.81 5.33 -6.37
N LYS A 5 -9.26 5.30 -5.11
CA LYS A 5 -9.56 4.04 -4.42
C LYS A 5 -10.57 3.24 -5.26
N PRO A 6 -10.34 1.94 -5.48
CA PRO A 6 -11.28 1.12 -6.22
C PRO A 6 -12.55 0.89 -5.38
N VAL A 7 -13.65 0.51 -6.04
CA VAL A 7 -14.88 0.12 -5.35
C VAL A 7 -14.61 -1.07 -4.41
N ALA A 8 -15.37 -1.16 -3.31
CA ALA A 8 -15.26 -2.28 -2.39
C ALA A 8 -15.43 -3.63 -3.13
N GLY A 9 -14.60 -4.60 -2.78
CA GLY A 9 -14.53 -5.91 -3.44
C GLY A 9 -13.68 -5.96 -4.72
N ALA A 10 -13.36 -4.83 -5.36
CA ALA A 10 -12.49 -4.83 -6.54
C ALA A 10 -11.01 -4.97 -6.16
N ALA A 11 -10.18 -5.43 -7.11
CA ALA A 11 -8.75 -5.64 -6.87
C ALA A 11 -8.05 -4.35 -6.43
N CYS A 12 -7.16 -4.45 -5.42
CA CYS A 12 -6.32 -3.33 -5.01
C CYS A 12 -5.48 -2.83 -6.18
N ASN A 13 -5.64 -1.55 -6.53
CA ASN A 13 -4.99 -0.91 -7.67
C ASN A 13 -3.72 -0.12 -7.30
N GLY A 14 -3.36 -0.07 -6.01
CA GLY A 14 -2.25 0.74 -5.53
C GLY A 14 -2.58 2.22 -5.31
N CYS A 15 -3.82 2.56 -4.94
CA CYS A 15 -4.20 3.92 -4.53
C CYS A 15 -3.42 4.44 -3.32
N GLY A 16 -2.95 3.54 -2.44
CA GLY A 16 -2.15 3.87 -1.26
C GLY A 16 -2.95 4.37 -0.06
N LEU A 17 -4.28 4.55 -0.16
CA LEU A 17 -5.10 5.14 0.91
C LEU A 17 -5.00 4.37 2.24
N CYS A 18 -5.32 3.07 2.23
CA CYS A 18 -5.22 2.25 3.45
C CYS A 18 -3.77 2.13 3.95
N CYS A 19 -2.80 2.00 3.03
CA CYS A 19 -1.38 1.90 3.37
C CYS A 19 -0.82 3.17 3.99
N ALA A 20 -1.37 4.35 3.67
CA ALA A 20 -0.92 5.63 4.22
C ALA A 20 -1.46 5.88 5.63
N VAL A 21 -2.65 5.37 5.96
CA VAL A 21 -3.28 5.57 7.27
C VAL A 21 -2.68 4.65 8.33
N ALA A 22 -2.50 3.36 8.02
CA ALA A 22 -1.91 2.42 8.94
C ALA A 22 -1.11 1.33 8.21
N PRO A 23 -0.01 0.85 8.81
CA PRO A 23 0.74 -0.25 8.25
C PRO A 23 -0.05 -1.56 8.39
N CYS A 24 -0.01 -2.41 7.38
CA CYS A 24 -0.45 -3.80 7.51
C CYS A 24 0.46 -4.58 8.49
N PRO A 25 0.09 -5.79 8.95
CA PRO A 25 0.92 -6.57 9.88
C PRO A 25 2.37 -6.77 9.40
N LEU A 26 2.57 -6.99 8.10
CA LEU A 26 3.92 -7.04 7.51
C LEU A 26 4.62 -5.67 7.60
N GLY A 27 3.92 -4.59 7.31
CA GLY A 27 4.44 -3.22 7.43
C GLY A 27 4.83 -2.86 8.86
N MET A 28 4.09 -3.33 9.86
CA MET A 28 4.42 -3.17 11.28
C MET A 28 5.75 -3.86 11.59
N LEU A 29 5.95 -5.09 11.12
CA LEU A 29 7.20 -5.83 11.31
C LEU A 29 8.39 -5.13 10.62
N LEU A 30 8.20 -4.68 9.38
CA LEU A 30 9.28 -4.07 8.58
C LEU A 30 9.65 -2.65 9.03
N SER A 31 8.72 -1.90 9.62
CA SER A 31 8.94 -0.48 9.96
C SER A 31 8.87 -0.14 11.43
N ARG A 32 8.42 -1.08 12.28
CA ARG A 32 8.11 -0.86 13.71
C ARG A 32 7.13 0.29 13.97
N ARG A 33 6.32 0.64 12.97
CA ARG A 33 5.26 1.65 13.06
C ARG A 33 3.93 0.98 13.34
N LEU A 34 3.09 1.64 14.13
CA LEU A 34 1.70 1.21 14.39
C LEU A 34 0.67 2.14 13.72
N ARG A 35 1.09 3.29 13.22
CA ARG A 35 0.27 4.31 12.55
C ARG A 35 1.04 4.92 11.39
N GLY A 36 0.30 5.47 10.43
CA GLY A 36 0.85 6.10 9.23
C GLY A 36 1.43 5.11 8.23
N ALA A 37 2.06 5.64 7.18
CA ALA A 37 2.69 4.84 6.14
C ALA A 37 3.82 3.97 6.69
N CYS A 38 3.88 2.70 6.26
CA CYS A 38 5.02 1.84 6.54
C CYS A 38 6.26 2.27 5.73
N ALA A 39 7.45 1.84 6.16
CA ALA A 39 8.70 2.17 5.45
C ALA A 39 8.76 1.59 4.03
N ALA A 40 8.05 0.49 3.77
CA ALA A 40 8.04 -0.18 2.46
C ALA A 40 7.08 0.43 1.44
N LEU A 41 6.25 1.40 1.82
CA LEU A 41 5.33 2.05 0.89
C LEU A 41 6.11 3.04 0.01
N SER A 42 6.12 2.81 -1.30
CA SER A 42 6.84 3.66 -2.25
C SER A 42 5.94 4.09 -3.41
N TRP A 43 6.11 5.34 -3.85
CA TRP A 43 5.45 5.86 -5.05
C TRP A 43 6.18 5.40 -6.31
N SER A 44 5.48 4.77 -7.25
CA SER A 44 6.01 4.44 -8.57
C SER A 44 5.52 5.46 -9.59
N GLY A 45 6.39 6.41 -9.95
CA GLY A 45 6.11 7.39 -10.99
C GLY A 45 5.81 6.75 -12.35
N ALA A 46 6.54 5.69 -12.70
CA ALA A 46 6.37 4.97 -13.97
C ALA A 46 4.98 4.32 -14.12
N HIS A 47 4.40 3.84 -13.02
CA HIS A 47 3.07 3.20 -13.04
C HIS A 47 1.96 4.10 -12.50
N GLY A 48 2.29 5.31 -12.05
CA GLY A 48 1.34 6.23 -11.43
C GLY A 48 0.60 5.65 -10.23
N ARG A 49 1.24 4.79 -9.41
CA ARG A 49 0.60 4.12 -8.26
C ARG A 49 1.59 3.84 -7.13
N TYR A 50 1.09 3.57 -5.94
CA TYR A 50 1.90 3.08 -4.83
C TYR A 50 2.20 1.59 -4.95
N LEU A 51 3.42 1.21 -4.55
CA LEU A 51 3.91 -0.16 -4.50
C LEU A 51 4.29 -0.54 -3.08
N CYS A 52 4.09 -1.82 -2.74
CA CYS A 52 4.67 -2.41 -1.55
C CYS A 52 6.08 -2.90 -1.87
N GLY A 53 7.10 -2.33 -1.23
CA GLY A 53 8.50 -2.69 -1.40
C GLY A 53 8.77 -4.17 -1.12
N ALA A 54 8.07 -4.79 -0.17
CA ALA A 54 8.18 -6.23 0.08
C ALA A 54 7.73 -7.13 -1.09
N ILE A 55 6.89 -6.59 -2.00
CA ILE A 55 6.42 -7.29 -3.21
C ILE A 55 7.26 -6.89 -4.43
N ALA A 56 7.55 -5.59 -4.56
CA ALA A 56 8.29 -5.03 -5.71
C ALA A 56 9.79 -5.34 -5.64
N GLU A 57 10.37 -5.28 -4.45
CA GLU A 57 11.82 -5.39 -4.19
C GLU A 57 12.07 -6.33 -2.99
N PRO A 58 11.64 -7.60 -3.06
CA PRO A 58 11.67 -8.52 -1.91
C PRO A 58 13.07 -8.71 -1.32
N ALA A 59 14.13 -8.61 -2.13
CA ALA A 59 15.50 -8.73 -1.63
C ALA A 59 15.92 -7.59 -0.68
N ALA A 60 15.36 -6.39 -0.84
CA ALA A 60 15.66 -5.24 0.02
C ALA A 60 14.90 -5.30 1.36
N TRP A 61 13.70 -5.90 1.35
CA TRP A 61 12.78 -5.87 2.51
C TRP A 61 12.69 -7.20 3.26
N LEU A 62 12.95 -8.32 2.59
CA LEU A 62 12.88 -9.68 3.12
C LEU A 62 14.15 -10.47 2.69
N PRO A 63 15.38 -9.98 2.97
CA PRO A 63 16.62 -10.59 2.46
C PRO A 63 16.86 -12.02 2.94
N TRP A 64 16.23 -12.43 4.05
CA TRP A 64 16.32 -13.77 4.60
C TRP A 64 15.39 -14.80 3.92
N LEU A 65 14.53 -14.37 2.99
CA LEU A 65 13.68 -15.26 2.18
C LEU A 65 14.11 -15.23 0.71
N PRO A 66 14.03 -16.37 -0.01
CA PRO A 66 14.17 -16.34 -1.46
C PRO A 66 13.08 -15.46 -2.08
N ALA A 67 13.47 -14.61 -3.03
CA ALA A 67 12.62 -13.55 -3.60
C ALA A 67 11.23 -14.03 -4.06
N ARG A 68 11.14 -15.22 -4.68
CA ARG A 68 9.87 -15.82 -5.12
C ARG A 68 8.89 -16.06 -3.96
N TRP A 69 9.40 -16.54 -2.83
CA TRP A 69 8.60 -16.86 -1.65
C TRP A 69 8.23 -15.59 -0.89
N ALA A 70 9.18 -14.67 -0.72
CA ALA A 70 8.93 -13.37 -0.13
C ALA A 70 7.80 -12.62 -0.87
N ARG A 71 7.87 -12.56 -2.21
CA ARG A 71 6.83 -11.93 -3.03
C ARG A 71 5.47 -12.61 -2.84
N ALA A 72 5.40 -13.94 -2.93
CA ALA A 72 4.13 -14.67 -2.80
C ALA A 72 3.50 -14.49 -1.41
N LEU A 73 4.31 -14.56 -0.34
CA LEU A 73 3.84 -14.36 1.03
C LEU A 73 3.41 -12.93 1.28
N ALA A 74 4.19 -11.94 0.84
CA ALA A 74 3.85 -10.53 0.98
C ALA A 74 2.54 -10.19 0.26
N SER A 75 2.35 -10.67 -0.98
CA SER A 75 1.08 -10.48 -1.70
C SER A 75 -0.10 -11.10 -0.95
N ARG A 76 0.08 -12.30 -0.39
CA ARG A 76 -0.98 -13.01 0.35
C ARG A 76 -1.33 -12.34 1.67
N TRP A 77 -0.34 -11.87 2.42
CA TRP A 77 -0.56 -11.24 3.73
C TRP A 77 -1.22 -9.87 3.66
N VAL A 78 -0.97 -9.13 2.58
CA VAL A 78 -1.51 -7.78 2.40
C VAL A 78 -2.74 -7.78 1.48
N ALA A 79 -3.19 -8.95 1.02
CA ALA A 79 -4.29 -9.09 0.05
C ALA A 79 -4.08 -8.18 -1.19
N ALA A 80 -2.80 -7.96 -1.57
CA ALA A 80 -2.46 -7.03 -2.62
C ALA A 80 -2.90 -7.59 -3.97
N GLY A 81 -3.81 -6.87 -4.62
CA GLY A 81 -4.39 -7.25 -5.92
C GLY A 81 -5.57 -8.22 -5.85
N THR A 82 -6.11 -8.54 -4.66
CA THR A 82 -7.25 -9.47 -4.53
C THR A 82 -8.59 -8.73 -4.39
N ALA A 83 -8.84 -8.05 -3.26
CA ALA A 83 -10.08 -7.34 -2.99
C ALA A 83 -9.84 -6.14 -2.07
N CYS A 84 -10.51 -5.03 -2.34
CA CYS A 84 -10.52 -3.86 -1.49
C CYS A 84 -11.58 -4.01 -0.40
N ASP A 85 -11.13 -4.06 0.84
CA ASP A 85 -11.95 -4.13 2.06
C ASP A 85 -11.92 -2.81 2.87
N ALA A 86 -11.15 -1.82 2.40
CA ALA A 86 -11.03 -0.56 3.09
C ALA A 86 -12.35 0.22 3.02
N GLU A 87 -12.85 0.68 4.16
CA GLU A 87 -13.99 1.61 4.28
C GLU A 87 -13.53 3.09 4.27
N LEU A 88 -12.25 3.34 3.99
CA LEU A 88 -11.73 4.70 3.98
C LEU A 88 -12.04 5.40 2.66
N GLU A 89 -12.48 6.64 2.72
CA GLU A 89 -12.57 7.53 1.57
C GLU A 89 -11.58 8.70 1.72
N ALA A 90 -11.04 9.16 0.59
CA ALA A 90 -10.25 10.38 0.58
C ALA A 90 -11.21 11.58 0.65
N VAL A 91 -11.01 12.46 1.63
CA VAL A 91 -11.73 13.73 1.67
C VAL A 91 -11.09 14.67 0.64
N GLN A 92 -11.86 15.15 -0.33
CA GLN A 92 -11.44 16.24 -1.21
C GLN A 92 -11.81 17.54 -0.48
N GLU A 93 -10.82 18.30 0.00
CA GLU A 93 -11.06 19.65 0.49
C GLU A 93 -11.20 20.59 -0.71
N ASP A 94 -12.37 20.61 -1.31
CA ASP A 94 -12.71 21.54 -2.39
C ASP A 94 -12.96 22.95 -1.81
N GLY A 95 -11.90 23.76 -1.73
CA GLY A 95 -11.95 25.21 -1.91
C GLY A 95 -12.81 26.07 -0.97
N LEU A 96 -12.49 26.16 0.33
CA LEU A 96 -12.92 27.29 1.17
C LEU A 96 -11.73 28.18 1.53
N HIS A 97 -11.34 29.11 0.65
CA HIS A 97 -10.65 30.38 0.99
C HIS A 97 -10.55 31.26 -0.27
N ALA A 98 -11.66 31.89 -0.66
CA ALA A 98 -11.66 33.11 -1.46
C ALA A 98 -12.91 33.90 -1.10
N GLY A 99 -12.83 34.62 0.03
CA GLY A 99 -13.74 35.67 0.45
C GLY A 99 -12.94 36.91 0.75
#